data_AF-A0A5P0ZTT6-F1
#
_entry.id   AF-A0A5P0ZTT6-F1
#
_cell.length_a   1.000
_cell.length_b   1.000
_cell.length_c   1.000
_cell.angle_alpha   90.00
_cell.angle_beta   90.00
_cell.angle_gamma   90.00
#
_symmetry.space_group_name_H-M   'P 1'
#
loop_
_entity.id
_entity.type
_entity.pdbx_description
1 polymer ?
#
loop_
_entity_poly.entity_id
_entity_poly.type
_entity_poly.pdbx_seq_one_letter_code
_entity_poly.pdbx_strand_id
1 'polypeptide(L)'
;EYADSIISLRVGQQIARDKLLEELVENQFERNDIDFQRGRFRVRGDVVDIFPASRDDNAIRVEFFGDEIDRIIEMDALTGEVKGSMDHIGIFPATHFMISDSKMDQALDRIKNEMDVQVEKFTKEGKLLEAQRIKQRTEYDIEMMREMGYTSGIENYSRHMEGRAEGEPPFTLLDFFPKDFNIMIDESHVTMPQIRGMYNGDRARKQVLVDHGFRLPSALDNRPLKFEEFEEKTKQLVYVSATPGPFELEHTDEMVQQIIRPTGLLDPKIEVRPTENQIDDLLGEIQDRIDRNERVLVTTLTKKMSEDLTTYLKEAGIKVNYLHSEIKTLERIEIIRDLRMGTYDVIV
;
A
#
# COMPACT_ATOMS: atom_id res chain seq x y z
N GLU A 1 9.59 -18.58 -5.41
CA GLU A 1 8.28 -19.06 -4.92
C GLU A 1 7.14 -18.40 -5.67
N TYR A 2 6.85 -17.10 -5.49
CA TYR A 2 5.74 -16.46 -6.20
C TYR A 2 5.77 -16.64 -7.74
N ALA A 3 6.95 -16.47 -8.36
CA ALA A 3 7.12 -16.69 -9.80
C ALA A 3 7.07 -18.19 -10.19
N ASP A 4 7.49 -19.09 -9.29
CA ASP A 4 7.52 -20.53 -9.54
C ASP A 4 6.12 -21.16 -9.43
N SER A 5 5.21 -20.50 -8.70
CA SER A 5 3.82 -20.93 -8.52
C SER A 5 2.88 -20.52 -9.66
N ILE A 6 3.37 -19.79 -10.67
CA ILE A 6 2.54 -19.38 -11.80
C ILE A 6 2.05 -20.60 -12.56
N ILE A 7 0.72 -20.75 -12.66
CA ILE A 7 0.10 -21.78 -13.48
C ILE A 7 0.12 -21.30 -14.92
N SER A 8 0.98 -21.90 -15.74
CA SER A 8 1.08 -21.59 -17.17
C SER A 8 0.15 -22.51 -17.96
N LEU A 9 -0.85 -21.92 -18.64
CA LEU A 9 -1.82 -22.63 -19.48
C LEU A 9 -1.62 -22.29 -20.95
N ARG A 10 -1.46 -23.30 -21.80
CA ARG A 10 -1.33 -23.16 -23.26
C ARG A 10 -2.37 -24.00 -23.99
N VAL A 11 -2.85 -23.50 -25.12
CA VAL A 11 -3.67 -24.31 -26.04
C VAL A 11 -2.85 -25.51 -26.52
N GLY A 12 -3.46 -26.69 -26.53
CA GLY A 12 -2.81 -27.98 -26.84
C GLY A 12 -2.02 -28.61 -25.69
N GLN A 13 -1.98 -27.98 -24.51
CA GLN A 13 -1.33 -28.55 -23.33
C GLN A 13 -2.08 -29.78 -22.84
N GLN A 14 -1.36 -30.88 -22.65
CA GLN A 14 -1.87 -32.11 -22.03
C GLN A 14 -1.89 -31.94 -20.50
N ILE A 15 -3.06 -31.64 -19.95
CA ILE A 15 -3.32 -31.50 -18.52
C ILE A 15 -4.75 -31.93 -18.23
N ALA A 16 -4.92 -32.86 -17.29
CA ALA A 16 -6.24 -33.25 -16.82
C ALA A 16 -6.92 -32.07 -16.13
N ARG A 17 -8.22 -31.87 -16.38
CA ARG A 17 -8.99 -30.78 -15.77
C ARG A 17 -8.86 -30.76 -14.26
N ASP A 18 -9.00 -31.91 -13.61
CA ASP A 18 -8.98 -31.99 -12.14
C ASP A 18 -7.60 -31.61 -11.57
N LYS A 19 -6.52 -31.86 -12.32
CA LYS A 19 -5.18 -31.40 -11.97
C LYS A 19 -5.07 -29.87 -12.00
N LEU A 20 -5.70 -29.20 -12.99
CA LEU A 20 -5.77 -27.74 -12.98
C LEU A 20 -6.53 -27.22 -11.75
N LEU A 21 -7.61 -27.88 -11.34
CA LEU A 21 -8.37 -27.47 -10.16
C LEU A 21 -7.53 -27.61 -8.88
N GLU A 22 -6.76 -28.69 -8.75
CA GLU A 22 -5.81 -28.89 -7.65
C GLU A 22 -4.76 -27.76 -7.63
N GLU A 23 -4.11 -27.47 -8.77
CA GLU A 23 -3.12 -26.39 -8.88
C GLU A 23 -3.71 -25.01 -8.53
N LEU A 24 -4.97 -24.74 -8.92
CA LEU A 24 -5.66 -23.51 -8.57
C LEU A 24 -5.92 -23.39 -7.06
N VAL A 25 -6.33 -24.48 -6.40
CA VAL A 25 -6.55 -24.50 -4.95
C VAL A 25 -5.22 -24.32 -4.20
N GLU A 26 -4.14 -24.98 -4.65
CA GLU A 26 -2.79 -24.77 -4.11
C GLU A 26 -2.35 -23.30 -4.23
N ASN A 27 -2.77 -22.64 -5.31
CA ASN A 27 -2.57 -21.21 -5.57
C ASN A 27 -3.59 -20.29 -4.87
N GLN A 28 -4.29 -20.80 -3.86
CA GLN A 28 -5.24 -20.08 -3.00
C GLN A 28 -6.49 -19.57 -3.72
N PHE A 29 -6.86 -20.17 -4.85
CA PHE A 29 -8.16 -19.89 -5.46
C PHE A 29 -9.28 -20.69 -4.78
N GLU A 30 -10.43 -20.06 -4.59
CA GLU A 30 -11.62 -20.70 -4.04
C GLU A 30 -12.54 -21.21 -5.17
N ARG A 31 -12.99 -22.46 -5.09
CA ARG A 31 -14.04 -22.95 -5.99
C ARG A 31 -15.40 -22.36 -5.58
N ASN A 32 -16.03 -21.60 -6.47
CA ASN A 32 -17.37 -21.06 -6.22
C ASN A 32 -18.21 -21.00 -7.50
N ASP A 33 -19.14 -21.95 -7.64
CA ASP A 33 -19.99 -22.07 -8.82
C ASP A 33 -21.16 -21.06 -8.83
N ILE A 34 -21.46 -20.42 -7.69
CA ILE A 34 -22.59 -19.50 -7.49
C ILE A 34 -22.13 -18.04 -7.61
N ASP A 35 -21.13 -17.67 -6.79
CA ASP A 35 -20.64 -16.30 -6.66
C ASP A 35 -19.24 -16.18 -7.26
N PHE A 36 -19.21 -15.83 -8.54
CA PHE A 36 -17.99 -15.78 -9.33
C PHE A 36 -17.32 -14.41 -9.23
N GLN A 37 -16.31 -14.32 -8.37
CA GLN A 37 -15.55 -13.10 -8.05
C GLN A 37 -14.04 -13.36 -8.18
N ARG A 38 -13.23 -12.30 -8.08
CA ARG A 38 -11.76 -12.37 -8.15
C ARG A 38 -11.20 -13.37 -7.14
N GLY A 39 -10.17 -14.11 -7.56
CA GLY A 39 -9.55 -15.16 -6.73
C GLY A 39 -10.38 -16.43 -6.65
N ARG A 40 -11.37 -16.61 -7.54
CA ARG A 40 -12.22 -17.80 -7.58
C ARG A 40 -12.22 -18.46 -8.94
N PHE A 41 -12.59 -19.73 -8.96
CA PHE A 41 -12.88 -20.47 -10.19
C PHE A 41 -14.20 -21.24 -10.08
N ARG A 42 -14.80 -21.57 -11.22
CA ARG A 42 -16.00 -22.41 -11.31
C ARG A 42 -15.88 -23.41 -12.45
N VAL A 43 -16.63 -24.50 -12.35
CA VAL A 43 -16.54 -25.61 -13.31
C VAL A 43 -17.91 -25.92 -13.89
N ARG A 44 -18.00 -25.99 -15.22
CA ARG A 44 -19.21 -26.32 -15.97
C ARG A 44 -18.89 -27.34 -17.05
N GLY A 45 -18.97 -28.63 -16.71
CA GLY A 45 -18.58 -29.72 -17.61
C GLY A 45 -17.08 -29.66 -17.92
N ASP A 46 -16.76 -29.47 -19.19
CA ASP A 46 -15.38 -29.40 -19.69
C ASP A 46 -14.83 -27.96 -19.71
N VAL A 47 -15.54 -27.03 -19.05
CA VAL A 47 -15.18 -25.62 -19.01
C VAL A 47 -14.79 -25.23 -17.59
N VAL A 48 -13.62 -24.63 -17.44
CA VAL A 48 -13.15 -24.01 -16.19
C VAL A 48 -13.07 -22.51 -16.39
N ASP A 49 -13.91 -21.76 -15.68
CA ASP A 49 -13.82 -20.30 -15.64
C ASP A 49 -12.99 -19.91 -14.41
N ILE A 50 -11.93 -19.13 -14.62
CA ILE A 50 -10.99 -18.66 -13.60
C ILE A 50 -11.09 -17.13 -13.57
N PHE A 51 -11.26 -16.53 -12.40
CA PHE A 51 -11.22 -15.08 -12.24
C PHE A 51 -9.90 -14.69 -11.56
N PRO A 52 -8.90 -14.22 -12.31
CA PRO A 52 -7.59 -13.87 -11.75
C PRO A 52 -7.71 -12.78 -10.68
N ALA A 53 -6.94 -12.90 -9.59
CA ALA A 53 -6.95 -11.90 -8.52
C ALA A 53 -6.49 -10.50 -8.97
N SER A 54 -5.72 -10.43 -10.06
CA SER A 54 -5.20 -9.19 -10.65
C SER A 54 -6.14 -8.48 -11.63
N ARG A 55 -7.30 -9.08 -11.96
CA ARG A 55 -8.22 -8.55 -12.97
C ARG A 55 -9.49 -8.02 -12.35
N ASP A 56 -10.02 -6.98 -12.98
CA ASP A 56 -11.16 -6.27 -12.42
C ASP A 56 -12.51 -6.79 -12.90
N ASP A 57 -12.62 -6.99 -14.21
CA ASP A 57 -13.89 -7.30 -14.88
C ASP A 57 -13.79 -8.52 -15.80
N ASN A 58 -12.58 -9.07 -16.00
CA ASN A 58 -12.31 -10.08 -17.00
C ASN A 58 -11.89 -11.40 -16.37
N ALA A 59 -12.58 -12.47 -16.77
CA ALA A 59 -12.28 -13.83 -16.42
C ALA A 59 -11.69 -14.59 -17.60
N ILE A 60 -11.01 -15.69 -17.30
CA ILE A 60 -10.38 -16.58 -18.26
C ILE A 60 -11.20 -17.85 -18.29
N ARG A 61 -11.67 -18.24 -19.46
CA ARG A 61 -12.32 -19.52 -19.69
C ARG A 61 -11.36 -20.46 -20.38
N VAL A 62 -11.18 -21.63 -19.79
CA VAL A 62 -10.35 -22.73 -20.29
C VAL A 62 -11.30 -23.86 -20.66
N GLU A 63 -11.36 -24.20 -21.94
CA GLU A 63 -12.19 -25.27 -22.50
C GLU A 63 -11.30 -26.49 -22.74
N PHE A 64 -11.75 -27.64 -22.26
CA PHE A 64 -11.04 -28.92 -22.34
C PHE A 64 -11.67 -29.85 -23.37
N PHE A 65 -10.84 -30.66 -24.01
CA PHE A 65 -11.25 -31.83 -24.78
C PHE A 65 -10.53 -33.07 -24.24
N GLY A 66 -11.17 -33.78 -23.31
CA GLY A 66 -10.49 -34.81 -22.51
C GLY A 66 -9.45 -34.17 -21.59
N ASP A 67 -8.20 -34.60 -21.70
CA ASP A 67 -7.06 -34.09 -20.91
C ASP A 67 -6.20 -33.08 -21.70
N GLU A 68 -6.79 -32.41 -22.69
CA GLU A 68 -6.13 -31.39 -23.51
C GLU A 68 -6.89 -30.06 -23.42
N ILE A 69 -6.16 -28.95 -23.31
CA ILE A 69 -6.73 -27.61 -23.41
C ILE A 69 -7.02 -27.32 -24.89
N ASP A 70 -8.30 -27.30 -25.27
CA ASP A 70 -8.75 -27.02 -26.63
C ASP A 70 -8.74 -25.51 -26.91
N ARG A 71 -9.21 -24.71 -25.95
CA ARG A 71 -9.33 -23.26 -26.14
C ARG A 71 -9.16 -22.48 -24.84
N ILE A 72 -8.51 -21.32 -24.95
CA ILE A 72 -8.46 -20.32 -23.88
C ILE A 72 -9.07 -19.03 -24.41
N ILE A 73 -10.04 -18.47 -23.68
CA ILE A 73 -10.68 -17.20 -24.01
C ILE A 73 -10.71 -16.27 -22.81
N GLU A 74 -10.65 -14.97 -23.10
CA GLU A 74 -10.97 -13.93 -22.14
C GLU A 74 -12.43 -13.52 -22.32
N MET A 75 -13.15 -13.41 -21.21
CA MET A 75 -14.55 -13.02 -21.20
C MET A 75 -14.84 -12.01 -20.09
N ASP A 76 -15.87 -11.21 -20.29
CA ASP A 76 -16.43 -10.37 -19.25
C ASP A 76 -17.04 -11.24 -18.14
N ALA A 77 -16.61 -11.05 -16.89
CA ALA A 77 -17.03 -11.89 -15.77
C ALA A 77 -18.51 -11.73 -15.41
N LEU A 78 -19.11 -10.57 -15.72
CA LEU A 78 -20.50 -10.25 -15.42
C LEU A 78 -21.45 -10.68 -16.54
N THR A 79 -21.15 -10.29 -17.77
CA THR A 79 -22.03 -10.53 -18.94
C THR A 79 -21.75 -11.85 -19.65
N GLY A 80 -20.55 -12.41 -19.49
CA GLY A 80 -20.10 -13.59 -20.22
C GLY A 80 -19.72 -13.33 -21.68
N GLU A 81 -19.68 -12.05 -22.11
CA GLU A 81 -19.26 -11.68 -23.46
C GLU A 81 -17.79 -12.05 -23.69
N VAL A 82 -17.51 -12.74 -24.80
CA VAL A 82 -16.16 -13.15 -25.18
C VAL A 82 -15.42 -11.96 -25.78
N LYS A 83 -14.30 -11.56 -25.16
CA LYS A 83 -13.47 -10.43 -25.60
C LYS A 83 -12.39 -10.84 -26.60
N GLY A 84 -11.89 -12.08 -26.49
CA GLY A 84 -10.89 -12.61 -27.41
C GLY A 84 -10.39 -14.00 -27.01
N SER A 85 -9.65 -14.65 -27.91
CA SER A 85 -8.95 -15.91 -27.65
C SER A 85 -7.45 -15.67 -27.42
N MET A 86 -6.82 -16.58 -26.69
CA MET A 86 -5.39 -16.54 -26.38
C MET A 86 -4.76 -17.93 -26.56
N ASP A 87 -3.48 -17.96 -26.97
CA ASP A 87 -2.72 -19.21 -27.08
C ASP A 87 -2.02 -19.59 -25.77
N HIS A 88 -1.78 -18.62 -24.90
CA HIS A 88 -1.07 -18.79 -23.63
C HIS A 88 -1.52 -17.77 -22.58
N ILE A 89 -1.60 -18.20 -21.32
CA ILE A 89 -1.78 -17.33 -20.17
C ILE A 89 -1.04 -17.86 -18.94
N GLY A 90 -0.49 -16.95 -18.12
CA GLY A 90 -0.01 -17.26 -16.78
C GLY A 90 -1.05 -16.82 -15.74
N ILE A 91 -1.55 -17.76 -14.93
CA ILE A 91 -2.39 -17.48 -13.78
C ILE A 91 -1.49 -17.35 -12.55
N PHE A 92 -1.45 -16.16 -11.98
CA PHE A 92 -0.67 -15.86 -10.78
C PHE A 92 -1.44 -16.30 -9.53
N PRO A 93 -0.74 -16.57 -8.41
CA PRO A 93 -1.35 -16.86 -7.12
C PRO A 93 -2.42 -15.84 -6.71
N ALA A 94 -3.49 -16.29 -6.07
CA ALA A 94 -4.54 -15.40 -5.58
C ALA A 94 -4.08 -14.52 -4.41
N THR A 95 -3.03 -14.92 -3.70
CA THR A 95 -2.43 -14.19 -2.58
C THR A 95 -0.92 -14.03 -2.77
N HIS A 96 -0.33 -13.01 -2.13
CA HIS A 96 1.12 -12.81 -2.13
C HIS A 96 1.85 -13.65 -1.07
N PHE A 97 1.11 -14.25 -0.12
CA PHE A 97 1.65 -15.09 0.94
C PHE A 97 1.29 -16.54 0.65
N MET A 98 2.22 -17.27 0.05
CA MET A 98 2.09 -18.69 -0.21
C MET A 98 3.20 -19.45 0.50
N ILE A 99 2.82 -20.52 1.21
CA ILE A 99 3.73 -21.38 1.96
C ILE A 99 3.26 -22.81 1.74
N SER A 100 4.17 -23.71 1.41
CA SER A 100 3.84 -25.15 1.30
C SER A 100 3.60 -25.77 2.68
N ASP A 101 2.77 -26.80 2.76
CA ASP A 101 2.45 -27.50 4.02
C ASP A 101 3.71 -27.92 4.80
N SER A 102 4.71 -28.45 4.09
CA SER A 102 5.99 -28.86 4.68
C SER A 102 6.78 -27.71 5.33
N LYS A 103 6.66 -26.49 4.80
CA LYS A 103 7.28 -25.29 5.37
C LYS A 103 6.43 -24.72 6.50
N MET A 104 5.12 -24.85 6.40
CA MET A 104 4.18 -24.47 7.46
C MET A 104 4.50 -25.23 8.74
N ASP A 105 4.64 -26.56 8.69
CA ASP A 105 4.96 -27.37 9.88
C ASP A 105 6.27 -26.93 10.56
N GLN A 106 7.33 -26.70 9.76
CA GLN A 106 8.60 -26.20 10.28
C GLN A 106 8.47 -24.80 10.90
N ALA A 107 7.66 -23.92 10.29
CA ALA A 107 7.40 -22.59 10.81
C ALA A 107 6.64 -22.66 12.15
N LEU A 108 5.62 -23.52 12.26
CA LEU A 108 4.88 -23.73 13.51
C LEU A 108 5.79 -24.21 14.65
N ASP A 109 6.72 -25.11 14.37
CA ASP A 109 7.71 -25.56 15.36
C ASP A 109 8.64 -24.41 15.80
N ARG A 110 9.11 -23.58 14.87
CA ARG A 110 9.92 -22.38 15.20
C ARG A 110 9.14 -21.38 16.04
N ILE A 111 7.87 -21.13 15.71
CA ILE A 111 6.98 -20.21 16.45
C ILE A 111 6.76 -20.73 17.87
N LYS A 112 6.47 -22.02 18.02
CA LYS A 112 6.28 -22.65 19.34
C LYS A 112 7.53 -22.54 20.20
N ASN A 113 8.70 -22.81 19.64
CA ASN A 113 9.97 -22.69 20.36
C ASN A 113 10.24 -21.24 20.83
N GLU A 114 9.99 -20.24 19.96
CA GLU A 114 10.14 -18.83 20.36
C GLU A 114 9.14 -18.44 21.44
N MET A 115 7.90 -18.93 21.36
CA MET A 115 6.88 -18.72 22.39
C MET A 115 7.34 -19.27 23.74
N ASP A 116 7.81 -20.51 23.80
CA ASP A 116 8.24 -21.14 25.05
C ASP A 116 9.40 -20.35 25.70
N VAL A 117 10.38 -19.91 24.91
CA VAL A 117 11.48 -19.05 25.38
C VAL A 117 10.96 -17.71 25.91
N GLN A 118 10.02 -17.07 25.20
CA GLN A 118 9.48 -15.78 25.59
C GLN A 118 8.61 -15.86 26.85
N VAL A 119 7.83 -16.93 27.00
CA VAL A 119 7.04 -17.22 28.22
C VAL A 119 7.96 -17.42 29.42
N GLU A 120 9.05 -18.17 29.26
CA GLU A 120 10.04 -18.37 30.32
C GLU A 120 10.69 -17.04 30.73
N LYS A 121 11.06 -16.20 29.76
CA LYS A 121 11.60 -14.86 30.01
C LYS A 121 10.64 -14.01 30.83
N PHE A 122 9.38 -13.89 30.40
CA PHE A 122 8.38 -13.09 31.14
C PHE A 122 8.13 -13.64 32.55
N THR A 123 8.11 -14.96 32.71
CA THR A 123 7.94 -15.60 34.01
C THR A 123 9.10 -15.26 34.96
N LYS A 124 10.35 -15.31 34.45
CA LYS A 124 11.55 -14.92 35.23
C LYS A 124 11.55 -13.43 35.61
N GLU A 125 10.99 -12.56 34.75
CA GLU A 125 10.84 -11.13 35.01
C GLU A 125 9.64 -10.78 35.91
N GLY A 126 8.84 -11.75 36.35
CA GLY A 126 7.63 -11.53 37.16
C GLY A 126 6.43 -10.98 36.37
N LYS A 127 6.52 -10.93 35.04
CA LYS A 127 5.47 -10.47 34.11
C LYS A 127 4.50 -11.61 33.76
N LEU A 128 3.81 -12.12 34.78
CA LEU A 128 2.97 -13.33 34.65
C LEU A 128 1.77 -13.12 33.72
N LEU A 129 1.21 -11.92 33.68
CA LEU A 129 0.08 -11.59 32.81
C LEU A 129 0.50 -11.59 31.34
N GLU A 130 1.64 -10.98 31.03
CA GLU A 130 2.23 -10.97 29.69
C GLU A 130 2.59 -12.39 29.22
N ALA A 131 3.17 -13.21 30.11
CA ALA A 131 3.48 -14.61 29.85
C ALA A 131 2.22 -15.42 29.49
N GLN A 132 1.15 -15.29 30.27
CA GLN A 132 -0.12 -15.95 30.00
C GLN A 132 -0.72 -15.48 28.67
N ARG A 133 -0.70 -14.16 28.43
CA ARG A 133 -1.26 -13.54 27.23
C ARG A 133 -0.58 -14.03 25.95
N ILE A 134 0.75 -14.01 25.91
CA ILE A 134 1.48 -14.40 24.71
C ILE A 134 1.30 -15.88 24.41
N LYS A 135 1.27 -16.72 25.45
CA LYS A 135 1.06 -18.16 25.33
C LYS A 135 -0.32 -18.46 24.72
N GLN A 136 -1.39 -17.96 25.35
CA GLN A 136 -2.75 -18.19 24.87
C GLN A 136 -2.97 -17.73 23.43
N ARG A 137 -2.47 -16.53 23.10
CA ARG A 137 -2.57 -15.99 21.74
C ARG A 137 -1.84 -16.88 20.73
N THR A 138 -0.60 -17.24 21.03
CA THR A 138 0.25 -17.95 20.08
C THR A 138 -0.20 -19.41 19.89
N GLU A 139 -0.65 -20.08 20.95
CA GLU A 139 -1.22 -21.44 20.86
C GLU A 139 -2.48 -21.47 19.99
N TYR A 140 -3.37 -20.49 20.17
CA TYR A 140 -4.55 -20.34 19.31
C TYR A 140 -4.17 -20.07 17.84
N ASP A 141 -3.23 -19.16 17.60
CA ASP A 141 -2.76 -18.84 16.25
C ASP A 141 -2.11 -20.07 15.58
N ILE A 142 -1.33 -20.88 16.32
CA ILE A 142 -0.76 -22.16 15.85
C ILE A 142 -1.85 -23.17 15.49
N GLU A 143 -2.88 -23.31 16.32
CA GLU A 143 -4.00 -24.23 16.08
C GLU A 143 -4.76 -23.83 14.80
N MET A 144 -5.09 -22.55 14.66
CA MET A 144 -5.75 -22.01 13.47
C MET A 144 -4.92 -22.22 12.19
N MET A 145 -3.61 -21.95 12.24
CA MET A 145 -2.74 -22.18 11.08
C MET A 145 -2.61 -23.66 10.72
N ARG A 146 -2.67 -24.58 11.70
CA ARG A 146 -2.62 -26.02 11.45
C ARG A 146 -3.92 -26.56 10.84
N GLU A 147 -5.07 -26.10 11.32
CA GLU A 147 -6.38 -26.59 10.85
C GLU A 147 -6.84 -25.93 9.55
N MET A 148 -6.62 -24.61 9.44
CA MET A 148 -7.21 -23.79 8.38
C MET A 148 -6.15 -23.25 7.40
N GLY A 149 -4.86 -23.46 7.64
CA GLY A 149 -3.76 -22.89 6.85
C GLY A 149 -3.58 -21.37 7.03
N TYR A 150 -4.39 -20.73 7.88
CA TYR A 150 -4.40 -19.28 8.06
C TYR A 150 -4.84 -18.88 9.49
N THR A 151 -4.36 -17.73 9.96
CA THR A 151 -4.89 -17.05 11.15
C THR A 151 -4.94 -15.53 10.92
N SER A 152 -5.82 -14.85 11.64
CA SER A 152 -5.88 -13.38 11.61
C SER A 152 -4.59 -12.78 12.17
N GLY A 153 -3.90 -11.98 11.35
CA GLY A 153 -2.61 -11.39 11.75
C GLY A 153 -1.42 -12.30 11.44
N ILE A 154 -1.55 -13.24 10.50
CA ILE A 154 -0.49 -14.17 10.08
C ILE A 154 0.82 -13.45 9.69
N GLU A 155 0.75 -12.20 9.23
CA GLU A 155 1.92 -11.41 8.86
C GLU A 155 2.91 -11.19 10.01
N ASN A 156 2.44 -11.29 11.26
CA ASN A 156 3.30 -11.20 12.45
C ASN A 156 4.23 -12.41 12.61
N TYR A 157 4.00 -13.48 11.86
CA TYR A 157 4.83 -14.68 11.81
C TYR A 157 5.66 -14.78 10.52
N SER A 158 5.63 -13.76 9.66
CA SER A 158 6.26 -13.77 8.31
C SER A 158 7.71 -14.24 8.32
N ARG A 159 8.55 -13.78 9.26
CA ARG A 159 9.95 -14.26 9.38
C ARG A 159 10.03 -15.78 9.52
N HIS A 160 9.22 -16.36 10.41
CA HIS A 160 9.21 -17.80 10.64
C HIS A 160 8.65 -18.56 9.45
N MET A 161 7.65 -18.00 8.78
CA MET A 161 7.05 -18.57 7.59
C MET A 161 8.01 -18.61 6.40
N GLU A 162 8.76 -17.53 6.20
CA GLU A 162 9.74 -17.39 5.11
C GLU A 162 11.05 -18.11 5.44
N GLY A 163 11.26 -18.52 6.70
CA GLY A 163 12.50 -19.14 7.16
C GLY A 163 13.70 -18.19 7.19
N ARG A 164 13.43 -16.87 7.24
CA ARG A 164 14.45 -15.83 7.32
C ARG A 164 15.16 -15.81 8.68
N ALA A 165 16.39 -15.34 8.70
CA ALA A 165 17.12 -15.07 9.93
C ALA A 165 16.54 -13.88 10.70
N GLU A 166 16.78 -13.82 12.01
CA GLU A 166 16.43 -12.65 12.83
C GLU A 166 17.11 -11.39 12.30
N GLY A 167 16.33 -10.31 12.16
CA GLY A 167 16.81 -9.02 11.66
C GLY A 167 17.01 -8.93 10.15
N GLU A 168 16.91 -10.04 9.40
CA GLU A 168 17.02 -10.06 7.94
C GLU A 168 15.99 -9.09 7.31
N PRO A 169 16.31 -8.40 6.20
CA PRO A 169 15.34 -7.53 5.53
C PRO A 169 14.15 -8.32 4.97
N PRO A 170 12.92 -7.81 5.06
CA PRO A 170 11.76 -8.44 4.43
C PRO A 170 11.79 -8.29 2.90
N PHE A 171 11.08 -9.18 2.22
CA PHE A 171 10.76 -9.00 0.81
C PHE A 171 9.74 -7.89 0.64
N THR A 172 9.93 -7.07 -0.40
CA THR A 172 9.10 -5.92 -0.74
C THR A 172 8.81 -5.89 -2.23
N LEU A 173 8.00 -4.94 -2.67
CA LEU A 173 7.77 -4.70 -4.10
C LEU A 173 9.08 -4.50 -4.88
N LEU A 174 10.12 -3.90 -4.27
CA LEU A 174 11.41 -3.70 -4.92
C LEU A 174 12.07 -5.01 -5.36
N ASP A 175 11.81 -6.10 -4.64
CA ASP A 175 12.37 -7.43 -4.92
C ASP A 175 11.69 -8.13 -6.10
N PHE A 176 10.52 -7.64 -6.53
CA PHE A 176 9.82 -8.14 -7.72
C PHE A 176 10.32 -7.50 -9.01
N PHE A 177 11.06 -6.39 -8.92
CA PHE A 177 11.64 -5.75 -10.08
C PHE A 177 12.93 -6.46 -10.53
N PRO A 178 13.26 -6.42 -11.84
CA PRO A 178 14.59 -6.76 -12.32
C PRO A 178 15.68 -5.94 -11.63
N LYS A 179 16.92 -6.44 -11.61
CA LYS A 179 18.04 -5.79 -10.88
C LYS A 179 18.43 -4.40 -11.43
N ASP A 180 18.00 -4.06 -12.64
CA ASP A 180 18.31 -2.86 -13.42
C ASP A 180 17.11 -1.90 -13.55
N PHE A 181 16.16 -1.99 -12.62
CA PHE A 181 15.04 -1.06 -12.56
C PHE A 181 15.44 0.36 -12.12
N ASN A 182 14.62 1.33 -12.50
CA ASN A 182 14.76 2.73 -12.11
C ASN A 182 13.61 3.14 -11.20
N ILE A 183 13.89 4.04 -10.26
CA ILE A 183 12.89 4.60 -9.35
C ILE A 183 12.83 6.11 -9.54
N MET A 184 11.62 6.64 -9.70
CA MET A 184 11.34 8.06 -9.62
C MET A 184 10.69 8.36 -8.27
N ILE A 185 11.27 9.29 -7.52
CA ILE A 185 10.76 9.71 -6.22
C ILE A 185 10.14 11.09 -6.38
N ASP A 186 8.81 11.10 -6.51
CA ASP A 186 8.03 12.33 -6.59
C ASP A 186 7.97 13.03 -5.23
N GLU A 187 7.97 14.37 -5.26
CA GLU A 187 8.08 15.25 -4.10
C GLU A 187 9.13 14.76 -3.08
N SER A 188 10.34 14.47 -3.59
CA SER A 188 11.40 13.76 -2.85
C SER A 188 11.70 14.35 -1.46
N HIS A 189 11.59 15.68 -1.33
CA HIS A 189 11.84 16.43 -0.11
C HIS A 189 10.88 16.09 1.04
N VAL A 190 9.70 15.53 0.73
CA VAL A 190 8.73 14.98 1.68
C VAL A 190 8.79 13.45 1.70
N THR A 191 8.87 12.82 0.52
CA THR A 191 8.82 11.36 0.37
C THR A 191 10.02 10.66 1.02
N MET A 192 11.23 11.22 0.91
CA MET A 192 12.44 10.61 1.49
C MET A 192 12.43 10.62 3.03
N PRO A 193 12.11 11.74 3.72
CA PRO A 193 11.86 11.71 5.16
C PRO A 193 10.77 10.73 5.57
N GLN A 194 9.70 10.60 4.79
CA GLN A 194 8.63 9.65 5.07
C GLN A 194 9.13 8.21 5.03
N ILE A 195 9.82 7.79 3.96
CA ILE A 195 10.42 6.45 3.83
C ILE A 195 11.31 6.14 5.04
N ARG A 196 12.19 7.07 5.42
CA ARG A 196 13.07 6.95 6.59
C ARG A 196 12.29 6.79 7.91
N GLY A 197 11.17 7.48 8.05
CA GLY A 197 10.33 7.46 9.25
C GLY A 197 9.54 6.17 9.45
N MET A 198 9.21 5.43 8.37
CA MET A 198 8.32 4.26 8.41
C MET A 198 8.79 3.18 9.37
N TYR A 199 10.07 2.78 9.30
CA TYR A 199 10.63 1.74 10.17
C TYR A 199 10.56 2.13 11.65
N ASN A 200 10.94 3.36 11.99
CA ASN A 200 11.01 3.82 13.38
C ASN A 200 9.62 3.88 14.02
N GLY A 201 8.62 4.37 13.28
CA GLY A 201 7.23 4.40 13.73
C GLY A 201 6.65 2.99 13.95
N ASP A 202 6.87 2.08 13.00
CA ASP A 202 6.39 0.69 13.13
C ASP A 202 7.07 -0.04 14.28
N ARG A 203 8.41 0.07 14.39
CA ARG A 203 9.18 -0.55 15.47
C ARG A 203 8.73 -0.08 16.84
N ALA A 204 8.54 1.23 17.04
CA ALA A 204 8.11 1.76 18.33
C ALA A 204 6.75 1.20 18.75
N ARG A 205 5.78 1.15 17.83
CA ARG A 205 4.45 0.58 18.06
C ARG A 205 4.53 -0.91 18.40
N LYS A 206 5.30 -1.68 17.63
CA LYS A 206 5.41 -3.13 17.83
C LYS A 206 6.20 -3.49 19.07
N GLN A 207 7.19 -2.69 19.45
CA GLN A 207 7.94 -2.91 20.68
C GLN A 207 7.02 -2.90 21.89
N VAL A 208 6.07 -1.95 21.97
CA VAL A 208 5.07 -1.91 23.05
C VAL A 208 4.19 -3.18 23.07
N LEU A 209 3.78 -3.68 21.90
CA LEU A 209 3.02 -4.92 21.81
C LEU A 209 3.82 -6.14 22.29
N VAL A 210 5.11 -6.19 21.94
CA VAL A 210 6.02 -7.26 22.39
C VAL A 210 6.25 -7.16 23.89
N ASP A 211 6.56 -5.97 24.42
CA ASP A 211 6.86 -5.74 25.84
C ASP A 211 5.69 -6.12 26.75
N HIS A 212 4.46 -5.95 26.26
CA HIS A 212 3.23 -6.34 26.94
C HIS A 212 2.69 -7.71 26.50
N GLY A 213 3.48 -8.57 25.85
CA GLY A 213 3.10 -9.95 25.56
C GLY A 213 1.90 -10.11 24.62
N PHE A 214 1.61 -9.14 23.76
CA PHE A 214 0.60 -9.26 22.71
C PHE A 214 1.14 -9.95 21.46
N ARG A 215 2.45 -9.84 21.19
CA ARG A 215 3.13 -10.45 20.03
C ARG A 215 4.51 -10.99 20.42
N LEU A 216 5.01 -11.97 19.67
CA LEU A 216 6.36 -12.51 19.82
C LEU A 216 7.42 -11.51 19.34
N PRO A 217 8.67 -11.62 19.79
CA PRO A 217 9.78 -10.77 19.31
C PRO A 217 9.93 -10.79 17.78
N SER A 218 9.76 -11.95 17.14
CA SER A 218 9.74 -12.11 15.67
C SER A 218 8.76 -11.19 14.94
N ALA A 219 7.71 -10.68 15.59
CA ALA A 219 6.79 -9.73 14.96
C ALA A 219 7.47 -8.40 14.59
N LEU A 220 8.62 -8.07 15.19
CA LEU A 220 9.46 -6.94 14.83
C LEU A 220 10.16 -7.11 13.48
N ASP A 221 10.33 -8.36 13.01
CA ASP A 221 10.96 -8.68 11.72
C ASP A 221 9.96 -8.66 10.55
N ASN A 222 8.66 -8.59 10.86
CA ASN A 222 7.65 -8.11 9.92
C ASN A 222 7.69 -6.58 9.95
N ARG A 223 8.30 -5.90 8.99
CA ARG A 223 8.52 -4.46 9.11
C ARG A 223 8.71 -3.81 7.74
N PRO A 224 8.60 -2.48 7.64
CA PRO A 224 9.19 -1.75 6.53
C PRO A 224 10.71 -1.93 6.48
N LEU A 225 11.30 -1.66 5.32
CA LEU A 225 12.74 -1.54 5.18
C LEU A 225 13.27 -0.41 6.08
N LYS A 226 14.46 -0.62 6.63
CA LYS A 226 15.27 0.48 7.13
C LYS A 226 15.73 1.34 5.96
N PHE A 227 16.11 2.58 6.23
CA PHE A 227 16.54 3.47 5.17
C PHE A 227 17.79 2.95 4.45
N GLU A 228 18.72 2.37 5.20
CA GLU A 228 19.96 1.78 4.65
C GLU A 228 19.66 0.56 3.77
N GLU A 229 18.68 -0.27 4.17
CA GLU A 229 18.23 -1.42 3.37
C GLU A 229 17.52 -0.98 2.09
N PHE A 230 16.80 0.16 2.13
CA PHE A 230 16.23 0.78 0.94
C PHE A 230 17.34 1.28 0.00
N GLU A 231 18.34 1.99 0.51
CA GLU A 231 19.48 2.47 -0.29
C GLU A 231 20.23 1.33 -0.98
N GLU A 232 20.50 0.23 -0.28
CA GLU A 232 21.14 -0.96 -0.85
C GLU A 232 20.36 -1.58 -2.02
N LYS A 233 19.02 -1.52 -1.96
CA LYS A 233 18.12 -2.05 -2.99
C LYS A 233 17.89 -1.07 -4.15
N THR A 234 18.23 0.20 -4.00
CA THR A 234 17.84 1.27 -4.93
C THR A 234 19.04 1.93 -5.59
N LYS A 235 19.53 1.30 -6.67
CA LYS A 235 20.78 1.72 -7.34
C LYS A 235 20.64 2.92 -8.27
N GLN A 236 19.45 3.12 -8.85
CA GLN A 236 19.19 4.22 -9.79
C GLN A 236 17.91 4.95 -9.35
N LEU A 237 18.11 6.17 -8.85
CA LEU A 237 17.06 7.02 -8.30
C LEU A 237 17.04 8.35 -9.07
N VAL A 238 15.84 8.80 -9.43
CA VAL A 238 15.58 10.14 -9.93
C VAL A 238 14.71 10.85 -8.90
N TYR A 239 15.28 11.83 -8.21
CA TYR A 239 14.54 12.68 -7.28
C TYR A 239 13.83 13.78 -8.07
N VAL A 240 12.51 13.87 -7.92
CA VAL A 240 11.68 14.89 -8.55
C VAL A 240 11.14 15.80 -7.46
N SER A 241 11.59 17.05 -7.44
CA SER A 241 11.17 18.04 -6.45
C SER A 241 11.50 19.46 -6.94
N ALA A 242 10.59 20.40 -6.71
CA ALA A 242 10.88 21.83 -6.89
C ALA A 242 11.82 22.37 -5.80
N THR A 243 11.85 21.70 -4.64
CA THR A 243 12.66 22.08 -3.46
C THR A 243 13.40 20.85 -2.92
N PRO A 244 14.44 20.32 -3.60
CA PRO A 244 15.17 19.12 -3.18
C PRO A 244 15.70 19.23 -1.75
N GLY A 245 15.54 18.16 -0.97
CA GLY A 245 16.00 18.10 0.42
C GLY A 245 17.51 17.89 0.57
N PRO A 246 18.03 17.92 1.81
CA PRO A 246 19.47 17.79 2.06
C PRO A 246 20.06 16.45 1.57
N PHE A 247 19.30 15.36 1.70
CA PHE A 247 19.76 14.04 1.29
C PHE A 247 19.95 13.98 -0.22
N GLU A 248 19.00 14.50 -0.98
CA GLU A 248 19.04 14.53 -2.44
C GLU A 248 20.19 15.41 -2.95
N LEU A 249 20.42 16.56 -2.31
CA LEU A 249 21.53 17.46 -2.64
C LEU A 249 22.91 16.85 -2.34
N GLU A 250 23.02 16.04 -1.29
CA GLU A 250 24.28 15.35 -0.95
C GLU A 250 24.60 14.20 -1.91
N HIS A 251 23.56 13.55 -2.46
CA HIS A 251 23.68 12.35 -3.30
C HIS A 251 23.55 12.63 -4.81
N THR A 252 23.55 13.91 -5.20
CA THR A 252 23.42 14.33 -6.60
C THR A 252 24.57 15.26 -6.97
N ASP A 253 25.46 14.81 -7.86
CA ASP A 253 26.62 15.62 -8.30
C ASP A 253 26.19 16.88 -9.08
N GLU A 254 25.23 16.73 -10.00
CA GLU A 254 24.73 17.80 -10.87
C GLU A 254 23.20 17.78 -10.94
N MET A 255 22.58 18.93 -10.67
CA MET A 255 21.13 19.08 -10.68
C MET A 255 20.61 19.37 -12.08
N VAL A 256 19.65 18.57 -12.55
CA VAL A 256 18.94 18.83 -13.82
C VAL A 256 17.76 19.76 -13.53
N GLN A 257 17.86 21.01 -14.00
CA GLN A 257 16.82 22.02 -13.78
C GLN A 257 15.79 22.04 -14.91
N GLN A 258 14.51 22.07 -14.55
CA GLN A 258 13.39 22.26 -15.47
C GLN A 258 12.49 23.40 -14.98
N ILE A 259 12.85 24.65 -15.32
CA ILE A 259 12.13 25.85 -14.89
C ILE A 259 11.17 26.42 -15.95
N ILE A 260 11.38 26.07 -17.23
CA ILE A 260 10.57 26.59 -18.34
C ILE A 260 9.27 25.80 -18.41
N ARG A 261 8.15 26.46 -18.11
CA ARG A 261 6.81 25.88 -18.24
C ARG A 261 6.38 25.89 -19.72
N PRO A 262 5.85 24.79 -20.28
CA PRO A 262 5.38 24.74 -21.67
C PRO A 262 4.31 25.79 -22.02
N THR A 263 3.53 26.22 -21.04
CA THR A 263 2.48 27.25 -21.19
C THR A 263 3.02 28.68 -21.17
N GLY A 264 4.31 28.89 -20.86
CA GLY A 264 4.91 30.22 -20.70
C GLY A 264 4.54 30.94 -19.40
N LEU A 265 3.89 30.25 -18.45
CA LEU A 265 3.58 30.82 -17.14
C LEU A 265 4.85 31.19 -16.36
N LEU A 266 4.89 32.42 -15.86
CA LEU A 266 6.01 32.97 -15.09
C LEU A 266 5.85 32.65 -13.60
N ASP A 267 6.97 32.67 -12.89
CA ASP A 267 6.94 32.71 -11.43
C ASP A 267 6.26 34.01 -10.94
N PRO A 268 5.49 33.96 -9.84
CA PRO A 268 4.75 35.12 -9.35
C PRO A 268 5.69 36.18 -8.78
N LYS A 269 5.26 37.44 -8.82
CA LYS A 269 5.94 38.53 -8.11
C LYS A 269 5.74 38.38 -6.60
N ILE A 270 6.78 38.69 -5.84
CA ILE A 270 6.78 38.62 -4.38
C ILE A 270 6.90 40.02 -3.81
N GLU A 271 6.00 40.39 -2.89
CA GLU A 271 6.03 41.64 -2.14
C GLU A 271 6.12 41.34 -0.65
N VAL A 272 6.94 42.11 0.07
CA VAL A 272 7.07 42.01 1.53
C VAL A 272 6.51 43.27 2.15
N ARG A 273 5.47 43.13 2.99
CA ARG A 273 4.77 44.23 3.66
C ARG A 273 4.92 44.13 5.18
N PRO A 274 4.87 45.26 5.93
CA PRO A 274 4.90 45.22 7.39
C PRO A 274 3.70 44.49 8.00
N THR A 275 3.82 44.03 9.24
CA THR A 275 2.73 43.37 9.96
C THR A 275 1.64 44.34 10.47
N GLU A 276 1.97 45.63 10.54
CA GLU A 276 1.02 46.67 10.96
C GLU A 276 -0.10 46.81 9.93
N ASN A 277 -1.37 46.73 10.37
CA ASN A 277 -2.57 46.74 9.54
C ASN A 277 -2.60 45.67 8.42
N GLN A 278 -1.87 44.56 8.57
CA GLN A 278 -1.76 43.50 7.55
C GLN A 278 -3.11 42.87 7.14
N ILE A 279 -4.08 42.82 8.06
CA ILE A 279 -5.39 42.21 7.79
C ILE A 279 -6.26 43.14 6.93
N ASP A 280 -6.23 44.44 7.21
CA ASP A 280 -6.94 45.45 6.40
C ASP A 280 -6.31 45.55 5.00
N ASP A 281 -4.99 45.49 4.91
CA ASP A 281 -4.26 45.42 3.64
C ASP A 281 -4.64 44.18 2.82
N LEU A 282 -4.66 43.00 3.47
CA LEU A 282 -5.08 41.74 2.85
C LEU A 282 -6.54 41.78 2.37
N LEU A 283 -7.45 42.39 3.15
CA LEU A 283 -8.85 42.55 2.74
C LEU A 283 -8.98 43.37 1.45
N GLY A 284 -8.24 44.48 1.34
CA GLY A 284 -8.19 45.29 0.13
C GLY A 284 -7.70 44.49 -1.08
N GLU A 285 -6.60 43.75 -0.91
CA GLU A 285 -6.05 42.89 -1.98
C GLU A 285 -7.00 41.76 -2.38
N ILE A 286 -7.71 41.15 -1.42
CA ILE A 286 -8.72 40.13 -1.70
C ILE A 286 -9.84 40.72 -2.56
N GLN A 287 -10.35 41.90 -2.20
CA GLN A 287 -11.43 42.55 -2.96
C GLN A 287 -11.01 42.82 -4.40
N ASP A 288 -9.79 43.33 -4.61
CA ASP A 288 -9.23 43.57 -5.95
C ASP A 288 -9.14 42.29 -6.80
N ARG A 289 -8.90 41.12 -6.18
CA ARG A 289 -8.89 39.81 -6.87
C ARG A 289 -10.30 39.31 -7.16
N ILE A 290 -11.24 39.50 -6.23
CA ILE A 290 -12.67 39.15 -6.42
C ILE A 290 -13.26 39.91 -7.61
N ASP A 291 -12.97 41.20 -7.73
CA ASP A 291 -13.44 42.04 -8.84
C ASP A 291 -12.94 41.56 -10.22
N ARG A 292 -11.85 40.79 -10.24
CA ARG A 292 -11.26 40.16 -11.45
C ARG A 292 -11.66 38.70 -11.63
N ASN A 293 -12.53 38.17 -10.78
CA ASN A 293 -12.88 36.75 -10.72
C ASN A 293 -11.66 35.83 -10.55
N GLU A 294 -10.66 36.27 -9.77
CA GLU A 294 -9.51 35.47 -9.34
C GLU A 294 -9.77 34.88 -7.95
N ARG A 295 -8.86 34.03 -7.44
CA ARG A 295 -8.97 33.37 -6.14
C ARG A 295 -7.74 33.65 -5.28
N VAL A 296 -7.91 33.61 -3.97
CA VAL A 296 -6.83 33.89 -3.00
C VAL A 296 -6.59 32.69 -2.10
N LEU A 297 -5.31 32.38 -1.88
CA LEU A 297 -4.86 31.43 -0.87
C LEU A 297 -4.13 32.20 0.23
N VAL A 298 -4.53 31.99 1.47
CA VAL A 298 -3.87 32.55 2.65
C VAL A 298 -3.36 31.38 3.48
N THR A 299 -2.18 31.51 4.06
CA THR A 299 -1.61 30.48 4.95
C THR A 299 -1.33 31.12 6.31
N THR A 300 -1.83 30.51 7.38
CA THR A 300 -1.52 30.93 8.74
C THR A 300 -0.65 29.89 9.47
N LEU A 301 -0.13 30.25 10.64
CA LEU A 301 0.76 29.37 11.41
C LEU A 301 0.02 28.33 12.25
N THR A 302 -1.24 28.59 12.63
CA THR A 302 -1.98 27.73 13.55
C THR A 302 -3.42 27.56 13.10
N LYS A 303 -4.03 26.41 13.41
CA LYS A 303 -5.45 26.14 13.12
C LYS A 303 -6.36 27.26 13.64
N LYS A 304 -6.11 27.70 14.88
CA LYS A 304 -6.86 28.78 15.50
C LYS A 304 -6.75 30.09 14.71
N MET A 305 -5.56 30.45 14.22
CA MET A 305 -5.41 31.65 13.37
C MET A 305 -6.17 31.51 12.05
N SER A 306 -6.15 30.34 11.42
CA SER A 306 -6.95 30.10 10.19
C SER A 306 -8.45 30.21 10.47
N GLU A 307 -8.94 29.67 11.60
CA GLU A 307 -10.33 29.76 12.02
C GLU A 307 -10.75 31.20 12.36
N ASP A 308 -9.94 31.92 13.15
CA ASP A 308 -10.17 33.31 13.54
C ASP A 308 -10.19 34.22 12.29
N LEU A 309 -9.21 34.05 11.39
CA LEU A 309 -9.14 34.82 10.14
C LEU A 309 -10.32 34.50 9.22
N THR A 310 -10.70 33.23 9.11
CA THR A 310 -11.87 32.85 8.30
C THR A 310 -13.14 33.48 8.84
N THR A 311 -13.32 33.51 10.16
CA THR A 311 -14.47 34.14 10.81
C THR A 311 -14.50 35.64 10.52
N TYR A 312 -13.37 36.32 10.69
CA TYR A 312 -13.24 37.74 10.39
C TYR A 312 -13.54 38.06 8.91
N LEU A 313 -13.01 37.28 7.97
CA LEU A 313 -13.29 37.44 6.54
C LEU A 313 -14.77 37.20 6.20
N LYS A 314 -15.43 36.23 6.85
CA LYS A 314 -16.89 36.02 6.72
C LYS A 314 -17.68 37.21 7.22
N GLU A 315 -17.30 37.80 8.36
CA GLU A 315 -17.95 39.00 8.92
C GLU A 315 -17.79 40.21 8.01
N ALA A 316 -16.67 40.31 7.30
CA ALA A 316 -16.43 41.30 6.25
C ALA A 316 -17.18 41.02 4.92
N GLY A 317 -17.94 39.92 4.83
CA GLY A 317 -18.74 39.56 3.66
C GLY A 317 -18.00 38.77 2.57
N ILE A 318 -16.78 38.31 2.84
CA ILE A 318 -16.00 37.51 1.89
C ILE A 318 -16.46 36.04 1.90
N LYS A 319 -16.59 35.43 0.71
CA LYS A 319 -16.86 33.99 0.59
C LYS A 319 -15.58 33.21 0.84
N VAL A 320 -15.40 32.73 2.06
CA VAL A 320 -14.16 32.07 2.48
C VAL A 320 -14.44 30.71 3.13
N ASN A 321 -13.49 29.80 2.94
CA ASN A 321 -13.39 28.56 3.71
C ASN A 321 -11.96 28.37 4.24
N TYR A 322 -11.75 27.47 5.19
CA TYR A 322 -10.41 27.12 5.67
C TYR A 322 -10.04 25.69 5.31
N LEU A 323 -8.74 25.38 5.32
CA LEU A 323 -8.25 24.03 5.11
C LEU A 323 -7.18 23.64 6.14
N HIS A 324 -7.53 22.76 7.09
CA HIS A 324 -6.59 22.23 8.08
C HIS A 324 -6.61 20.71 8.18
N SER A 325 -5.73 20.18 9.03
CA SER A 325 -5.40 18.76 9.10
C SER A 325 -6.56 17.83 9.49
N GLU A 326 -7.63 18.33 10.10
CA GLU A 326 -8.76 17.50 10.56
C GLU A 326 -9.84 17.34 9.48
N ILE A 327 -9.81 18.18 8.45
CA ILE A 327 -10.66 18.02 7.28
C ILE A 327 -10.25 16.74 6.56
N LYS A 328 -11.23 15.87 6.32
CA LYS A 328 -11.02 14.59 5.64
C LYS A 328 -10.66 14.83 4.17
N THR A 329 -9.90 13.91 3.57
CA THR A 329 -9.42 14.04 2.19
C THR A 329 -10.55 14.27 1.17
N LEU A 330 -11.69 13.58 1.31
CA LEU A 330 -12.84 13.78 0.41
C LEU A 330 -13.41 15.20 0.50
N GLU A 331 -13.57 15.72 1.72
CA GLU A 331 -14.07 17.06 1.97
C GLU A 331 -13.09 18.13 1.45
N ARG A 332 -11.76 17.89 1.54
CA ARG A 332 -10.76 18.79 0.94
C ARG A 332 -10.93 18.92 -0.58
N ILE A 333 -11.22 17.81 -1.27
CA ILE A 333 -11.46 17.82 -2.73
C ILE A 333 -12.69 18.67 -3.05
N GLU A 334 -13.76 18.54 -2.26
CA GLU A 334 -14.97 19.35 -2.42
C GLU A 334 -14.69 20.84 -2.20
N ILE A 335 -13.98 21.20 -1.13
CA ILE A 335 -13.61 22.60 -0.84
C ILE A 335 -12.77 23.20 -1.99
N ILE A 336 -11.79 22.47 -2.51
CA ILE A 336 -10.95 22.93 -3.63
C ILE A 336 -11.79 23.07 -4.92
N ARG A 337 -12.71 22.13 -5.18
CA ARG A 337 -13.63 22.23 -6.31
C ARG A 337 -14.51 23.48 -6.17
N ASP A 338 -15.04 23.72 -4.98
CA ASP A 338 -15.95 24.82 -4.71
C ASP A 338 -15.24 26.19 -4.79
N LEU A 339 -13.95 26.27 -4.42
CA LEU A 339 -13.09 27.43 -4.72
C LEU A 339 -12.99 27.67 -6.24
N ARG A 340 -12.70 26.62 -7.02
CA ARG A 340 -12.60 26.74 -8.48
C ARG A 340 -13.94 27.13 -9.14
N MET A 341 -15.06 26.70 -8.58
CA MET A 341 -16.41 27.04 -9.05
C MET A 341 -16.85 28.46 -8.65
N GLY A 342 -16.14 29.13 -7.73
CA GLY A 342 -16.52 30.45 -7.23
C GLY A 342 -17.59 30.43 -6.13
N THR A 343 -17.83 29.26 -5.52
CA THR A 343 -18.58 29.17 -4.26
C THR A 343 -17.81 29.88 -3.15
N TYR A 344 -16.49 29.70 -3.14
CA TYR A 344 -15.54 30.45 -2.33
C TYR A 344 -14.62 31.27 -3.23
N ASP A 345 -14.21 32.43 -2.75
CA ASP A 345 -13.21 33.29 -3.38
C ASP A 345 -11.84 33.15 -2.68
N VAL A 346 -11.84 32.76 -1.40
CA VAL A 346 -10.64 32.64 -0.55
C VAL A 346 -10.60 31.29 0.15
N ILE A 347 -9.41 30.69 0.25
CA ILE A 347 -9.09 29.61 1.19
C ILE A 347 -8.00 30.09 2.16
N VAL A 348 -8.18 29.78 3.45
CA VAL A 348 -7.25 30.08 4.56
C VAL A 348 -6.61 28.83 5.16
#